data_AF-A0A9Q8C667-F1
#
_entry.id   AF-A0A9Q8C667-F1
#
_cell.length_a   1.000
_cell.length_b   1.000
_cell.length_c   1.000
_cell.angle_alpha   90.00
_cell.angle_beta   90.00
_cell.angle_gamma   90.00
#
_symmetry.space_group_name_H-M   'P 1'
#
loop_
_entity.id
_entity.type
_entity.pdbx_description
1 polymer ?
#
loop_
_entity_poly.entity_id
_entity_poly.type
_entity_poly.pdbx_seq_one_letter_code
_entity_poly.pdbx_strand_id
1 'polypeptide(L)'
;MTTDITELAQSEINDALAQLKQISEYPTPSTQYARVLRKYILALVEALEKAQAAERRWHRVASRVHEQACESDVKIDELEAIRAAAEKLVRCKGRYHSEQNYRALAALFGVNTPDLPPLEHENVHYADAAEMEIAALRQRIAEMESRTVNLPKKNIGWERGEDDCWNNAIDACAEALAAAGIKVEAE
;
A
#
# COMPACT_ATOMS: atom_id res chain seq x y z
N MET A 1 -9.40 49.18 -13.04
CA MET A 1 -10.82 49.56 -13.06
C MET A 1 -11.36 49.18 -14.43
N THR A 2 -11.89 47.98 -14.57
CA THR A 2 -12.63 47.56 -15.77
C THR A 2 -14.08 47.87 -15.48
N THR A 3 -14.61 48.94 -16.09
CA THR A 3 -16.05 49.20 -16.12
C THR A 3 -16.71 47.99 -16.76
N ASP A 4 -17.59 47.31 -16.02
CA ASP A 4 -18.31 46.16 -16.52
C ASP A 4 -19.27 46.65 -17.61
N ILE A 5 -18.98 46.29 -18.86
CA ILE A 5 -19.72 46.74 -20.05
C ILE A 5 -21.22 46.43 -19.93
N THR A 6 -21.57 45.41 -19.14
CA THR A 6 -22.94 45.02 -18.83
C THR A 6 -23.67 46.02 -17.91
N GLU A 7 -22.98 46.60 -16.92
CA GLU A 7 -23.55 47.62 -16.03
C GLU A 7 -23.81 48.94 -16.76
N LEU A 8 -22.91 49.32 -17.67
CA LEU A 8 -23.07 50.52 -18.50
C LEU A 8 -24.28 50.38 -19.45
N ALA A 9 -24.42 49.22 -20.11
CA ALA A 9 -25.56 48.96 -20.98
C ALA A 9 -26.90 48.92 -20.20
N GLN A 10 -26.90 48.41 -18.97
CA GLN A 10 -28.12 48.39 -18.14
C GLN A 10 -28.54 49.81 -17.71
N SER A 11 -27.59 50.70 -17.43
CA SER A 11 -27.90 52.09 -17.08
C SER A 11 -28.52 52.84 -18.27
N GLU A 12 -27.98 52.65 -19.48
CA GLU A 12 -28.52 53.24 -20.71
C GLU A 12 -29.95 52.77 -21.01
N ILE A 13 -30.24 51.48 -20.78
CA ILE A 13 -31.59 50.92 -20.91
C ILE A 13 -32.55 51.53 -19.90
N ASN A 14 -32.11 51.73 -18.66
CA ASN A 14 -32.91 52.34 -17.60
C ASN A 14 -33.22 53.81 -17.89
N ASP A 15 -32.25 54.55 -18.41
CA ASP A 15 -32.42 55.95 -18.83
C ASP A 15 -33.42 56.06 -20.00
N ALA A 16 -33.33 55.17 -20.99
CA ALA A 16 -34.28 55.12 -22.10
C ALA A 16 -35.70 54.78 -21.61
N LEU A 17 -35.84 53.87 -20.65
CA LEU A 17 -37.12 53.54 -20.01
C LEU A 17 -37.71 54.71 -19.22
N ALA A 18 -36.87 55.51 -18.57
CA ALA A 18 -37.29 56.71 -17.85
C ALA A 18 -37.84 57.78 -18.82
N GLN A 19 -37.15 58.02 -19.93
CA GLN A 19 -37.62 58.92 -20.99
C GLN A 19 -38.94 58.45 -21.59
N LEU A 20 -39.05 57.15 -21.89
CA LEU A 20 -40.25 56.55 -22.45
C LEU A 20 -41.44 56.59 -21.46
N LYS A 21 -41.17 56.45 -20.16
CA LYS A 21 -42.16 56.64 -19.09
C LYS A 21 -42.76 58.04 -19.15
N GLN A 22 -41.91 59.07 -19.20
CA GLN A 22 -42.31 60.48 -19.24
C GLN A 22 -43.20 60.79 -20.45
N ILE A 23 -42.89 60.21 -21.62
CA ILE A 23 -43.71 60.37 -22.84
C ILE A 23 -45.05 59.62 -22.71
N SER A 24 -45.05 58.47 -22.04
CA SER A 24 -46.22 57.58 -21.96
C SER A 24 -47.31 58.03 -20.97
N GLU A 25 -47.01 58.96 -20.06
CA GLU A 25 -47.89 59.40 -18.97
C GLU A 25 -49.06 60.30 -19.40
N TYR A 26 -48.97 60.99 -20.53
CA TYR A 26 -50.06 61.81 -21.06
C TYR A 26 -51.02 60.98 -21.91
N PRO A 27 -52.33 60.89 -21.59
CA PRO A 27 -53.24 59.94 -22.22
C PRO A 27 -53.82 60.44 -23.54
N THR A 28 -52.97 60.74 -24.53
CA THR A 28 -53.40 61.09 -25.89
C THR A 28 -53.34 59.86 -26.83
N PRO A 29 -54.14 59.83 -27.92
CA PRO A 29 -54.01 58.78 -28.94
C PRO A 29 -52.60 58.69 -29.52
N SER A 30 -51.88 59.82 -29.58
CA SER A 30 -50.49 59.90 -30.04
C SER A 30 -49.48 59.15 -29.16
N THR A 31 -49.80 58.84 -27.90
CA THR A 31 -48.87 58.16 -26.97
C THR A 31 -49.19 56.68 -26.73
N GLN A 32 -50.19 56.09 -27.42
CA GLN A 32 -50.50 54.66 -27.30
C GLN A 32 -49.29 53.77 -27.65
N TYR A 33 -48.59 54.10 -28.73
CA TYR A 33 -47.43 53.33 -29.18
C TYR A 33 -46.30 53.33 -28.13
N ALA A 34 -46.05 54.49 -27.50
CA ALA A 34 -45.06 54.62 -26.42
C ALA A 34 -45.41 53.76 -25.19
N ARG A 35 -46.70 53.65 -24.82
CA ARG A 35 -47.14 52.77 -23.72
C ARG A 35 -46.92 51.28 -24.03
N VAL A 36 -47.26 50.85 -25.25
CA VAL A 36 -47.07 49.46 -25.68
C VAL A 36 -45.59 49.10 -25.72
N LEU A 37 -44.76 49.97 -26.33
CA LEU A 37 -43.32 49.81 -26.35
C LEU A 37 -42.73 49.74 -24.95
N ARG A 38 -43.16 50.62 -24.03
CA ARG A 38 -42.66 50.63 -22.66
C ARG A 38 -42.97 49.33 -21.94
N LYS A 39 -44.19 48.82 -22.07
CA LYS A 39 -44.58 47.54 -21.47
C LYS A 39 -43.77 46.38 -22.05
N TYR A 40 -43.55 46.38 -23.36
CA TYR A 40 -42.76 45.35 -24.03
C TYR A 40 -41.28 45.38 -23.60
N ILE A 41 -40.64 46.56 -23.59
CA ILE A 41 -39.25 46.71 -23.17
C ILE A 41 -39.08 46.32 -21.70
N LEU A 42 -39.99 46.73 -20.81
CA LEU A 42 -39.94 46.30 -19.40
C LEU A 42 -39.97 44.78 -19.24
N ALA A 43 -40.82 44.10 -20.02
CA ALA A 43 -40.90 42.63 -19.99
C ALA A 43 -39.60 41.97 -20.50
N LEU A 44 -38.96 42.55 -21.53
CA LEU A 44 -37.67 42.07 -22.03
C LEU A 44 -36.54 42.27 -21.02
N VAL A 45 -36.51 43.42 -20.35
CA VAL A 45 -35.51 43.72 -19.30
C VAL A 45 -35.66 42.75 -18.13
N GLU A 46 -36.89 42.53 -17.65
CA GLU A 46 -37.15 41.56 -16.59
C GLU A 46 -36.71 40.14 -16.99
N ALA A 47 -36.97 39.73 -18.23
CA ALA A 47 -36.54 38.44 -18.75
C ALA A 47 -35.01 38.32 -18.84
N LEU A 48 -34.32 39.39 -19.27
CA LEU A 48 -32.87 39.46 -19.36
C LEU A 48 -32.22 39.37 -17.98
N GLU A 49 -32.71 40.13 -17.00
CA GLU A 49 -32.22 40.08 -15.61
C GLU A 49 -32.40 38.69 -14.99
N LYS A 50 -33.54 38.03 -15.24
CA LYS A 50 -33.79 36.65 -14.82
C LYS A 50 -32.82 35.67 -15.47
N ALA A 51 -32.53 35.82 -16.77
CA ALA A 51 -31.58 34.99 -17.49
C ALA A 51 -30.15 35.17 -16.97
N GLN A 52 -29.69 36.41 -16.78
CA GLN A 52 -28.37 36.71 -16.21
C GLN A 52 -28.24 36.22 -14.76
N ALA A 53 -29.31 36.32 -13.97
CA ALA A 53 -29.31 35.76 -12.62
C ALA A 53 -29.23 34.23 -12.64
N ALA A 54 -29.87 33.57 -13.62
CA ALA A 54 -29.75 32.13 -13.83
C ALA A 54 -28.32 31.75 -14.25
N GLU A 55 -27.72 32.50 -15.17
CA GLU A 55 -26.34 32.29 -15.60
C GLU A 55 -25.37 32.40 -14.42
N ARG A 56 -25.48 33.45 -13.60
CA ARG A 56 -24.67 33.60 -12.38
C ARG A 56 -24.86 32.45 -11.39
N ARG A 57 -26.09 31.91 -11.27
CA ARG A 57 -26.33 30.70 -10.46
C ARG A 57 -25.64 29.48 -11.06
N TRP A 58 -25.76 29.28 -12.37
CA TRP A 58 -25.11 28.18 -13.08
C TRP A 58 -23.60 28.23 -12.96
N HIS A 59 -22.98 29.40 -13.16
CA HIS A 59 -21.54 29.60 -12.96
C HIS A 59 -21.10 29.16 -11.56
N ARG A 60 -21.81 29.57 -10.50
CA ARG A 60 -21.47 29.14 -9.14
C ARG A 60 -21.56 27.63 -8.93
N VAL A 61 -22.60 27.00 -9.48
CA VAL A 61 -22.75 25.54 -9.40
C VAL A 61 -21.64 24.84 -10.19
N ALA A 62 -21.35 25.31 -11.41
CA ALA A 62 -20.30 24.77 -12.25
C ALA A 62 -18.92 24.89 -11.58
N SER A 63 -18.59 26.03 -10.98
CA SER A 63 -17.34 26.21 -10.23
C SER A 63 -17.22 25.22 -9.06
N ARG A 64 -18.30 25.04 -8.28
CA ARG A 64 -18.30 24.10 -7.16
C ARG A 64 -18.15 22.66 -7.62
N VAL A 65 -18.86 22.27 -8.68
CA VAL A 65 -18.76 20.92 -9.25
C VAL A 65 -17.35 20.68 -9.79
N HIS A 66 -16.74 21.67 -10.43
CA HIS A 66 -15.37 21.59 -10.91
C HIS A 66 -14.37 21.41 -9.76
N GLU A 67 -14.48 22.22 -8.70
CA GLU A 67 -13.65 22.10 -7.50
C GLU A 67 -13.79 20.72 -6.85
N GLN A 68 -15.04 20.25 -6.67
CA GLN A 68 -15.30 18.92 -6.12
C GLN A 68 -14.77 17.79 -7.02
N ALA A 69 -14.80 17.96 -8.35
CA ALA A 69 -14.23 16.99 -9.28
C ALA A 69 -12.70 16.93 -9.11
N CYS A 70 -12.02 18.07 -9.07
CA CYS A 70 -10.58 18.14 -8.82
C CYS A 70 -10.19 17.52 -7.47
N GLU A 71 -10.94 17.78 -6.40
CA GLU A 71 -10.72 17.12 -5.10
C GLU A 71 -10.92 15.60 -5.16
N SER A 72 -11.85 15.14 -5.99
CA SER A 72 -12.14 13.71 -6.16
C SER A 72 -11.04 13.02 -6.96
N ASP A 73 -10.49 13.67 -7.98
CA ASP A 73 -9.36 13.15 -8.77
C ASP A 73 -8.13 12.90 -7.86
N VAL A 74 -7.80 13.85 -6.98
CA VAL A 74 -6.71 13.67 -6.00
C VAL A 74 -6.96 12.47 -5.09
N LYS A 75 -8.19 12.28 -4.61
CA LYS A 75 -8.55 11.12 -3.77
C LYS A 75 -8.46 9.80 -4.54
N ILE A 76 -8.78 9.80 -5.83
CA ILE A 76 -8.66 8.60 -6.68
C ILE A 76 -7.19 8.20 -6.78
N ASP A 77 -6.28 9.15 -7.05
CA ASP A 77 -4.84 8.87 -7.13
C ASP A 77 -4.29 8.27 -5.82
N GLU A 78 -4.71 8.80 -4.66
CA GLU A 78 -4.35 8.27 -3.35
C GLU A 78 -4.84 6.81 -3.15
N LEU A 79 -6.09 6.54 -3.54
CA LEU A 79 -6.68 5.20 -3.45
C LEU A 79 -6.01 4.22 -4.42
N GLU A 80 -5.59 4.66 -5.60
CA GLU A 80 -4.84 3.84 -6.55
C GLU A 80 -3.48 3.43 -5.98
N ALA A 81 -2.78 4.33 -5.28
CA ALA A 81 -1.52 4.01 -4.61
C ALA A 81 -1.72 2.97 -3.50
N ILE A 82 -2.77 3.10 -2.70
CA ILE A 82 -3.13 2.11 -1.66
C ILE A 82 -3.46 0.75 -2.29
N ARG A 83 -4.26 0.75 -3.36
CA ARG A 83 -4.61 -0.46 -4.10
C ARG A 83 -3.36 -1.16 -4.63
N ALA A 84 -2.44 -0.42 -5.24
CA ALA A 84 -1.19 -0.99 -5.74
C ALA A 84 -0.31 -1.57 -4.63
N ALA A 85 -0.27 -0.94 -3.45
CA ALA A 85 0.43 -1.48 -2.28
C ALA A 85 -0.24 -2.77 -1.77
N ALA A 86 -1.57 -2.80 -1.69
CA ALA A 86 -2.32 -3.99 -1.30
C ALA A 86 -2.13 -5.15 -2.28
N GLU A 87 -2.12 -4.88 -3.59
CA GLU A 87 -1.82 -5.90 -4.61
C GLU A 87 -0.42 -6.49 -4.45
N LYS A 88 0.60 -5.66 -4.14
CA LYS A 88 1.95 -6.14 -3.87
C LYS A 88 2.01 -7.02 -2.62
N LEU A 89 1.29 -6.67 -1.56
CA LEU A 89 1.21 -7.47 -0.32
C LEU A 89 0.58 -8.85 -0.54
N VAL A 90 -0.45 -8.92 -1.40
CA VAL A 90 -1.10 -10.20 -1.76
C VAL A 90 -0.22 -11.00 -2.73
N ARG A 91 0.65 -10.36 -3.52
CA ARG A 91 1.59 -11.03 -4.43
C ARG A 91 2.90 -11.48 -3.79
N CYS A 92 3.12 -11.29 -2.49
CA CYS A 92 4.33 -11.76 -1.81
C CYS A 92 4.53 -13.28 -1.98
N LYS A 93 5.79 -13.73 -2.16
CA LYS A 93 6.15 -15.14 -2.41
C LYS A 93 5.68 -16.04 -1.26
N GLY A 94 4.98 -17.12 -1.62
CA GLY A 94 4.47 -18.17 -0.73
C GLY A 94 2.95 -18.09 -0.55
N ARG A 95 2.24 -19.23 -0.69
CA ARG A 95 0.78 -19.30 -0.44
C ARG A 95 0.43 -18.84 0.98
N TYR A 96 1.29 -19.15 1.94
CA TYR A 96 1.06 -18.87 3.36
C TYR A 96 0.94 -17.37 3.67
N HIS A 97 1.91 -16.55 3.26
CA HIS A 97 1.91 -15.13 3.57
C HIS A 97 0.91 -14.34 2.74
N SER A 98 0.74 -14.68 1.46
CA SER A 98 -0.25 -14.04 0.60
C SER A 98 -1.68 -14.28 1.09
N GLU A 99 -1.99 -15.51 1.53
CA GLU A 99 -3.30 -15.87 2.07
C GLU A 99 -3.55 -15.26 3.46
N GLN A 100 -2.54 -15.23 4.33
CA GLN A 100 -2.64 -14.55 5.63
C GLN A 100 -2.88 -13.04 5.46
N ASN A 101 -2.17 -12.40 4.52
CA ASN A 101 -2.38 -10.99 4.18
C ASN A 101 -3.79 -10.76 3.63
N TYR A 102 -4.27 -11.65 2.76
CA TYR A 102 -5.63 -11.56 2.19
C TYR A 102 -6.71 -11.69 3.27
N ARG A 103 -6.59 -12.67 4.17
CA ARG A 103 -7.51 -12.85 5.31
C ARG A 103 -7.50 -11.64 6.26
N ALA A 104 -6.32 -11.08 6.55
CA ALA A 104 -6.20 -9.89 7.39
C ALA A 104 -6.84 -8.65 6.76
N LEU A 105 -6.62 -8.44 5.45
CA LEU A 105 -7.25 -7.35 4.70
C LEU A 105 -8.78 -7.51 4.64
N ALA A 106 -9.27 -8.71 4.35
CA ALA A 106 -10.71 -9.00 4.31
C ALA A 106 -11.37 -8.75 5.68
N ALA A 107 -10.72 -9.15 6.78
CA ALA A 107 -11.18 -8.85 8.13
C ALA A 107 -11.19 -7.34 8.43
N LEU A 108 -10.15 -6.60 8.02
CA LEU A 108 -10.06 -5.14 8.19
C LEU A 108 -11.18 -4.40 7.46
N PHE A 109 -11.51 -4.82 6.24
CA PHE A 109 -12.56 -4.22 5.41
C PHE A 109 -13.95 -4.83 5.66
N GLY A 110 -14.07 -5.82 6.55
CA GLY A 110 -15.34 -6.50 6.85
C GLY A 110 -15.92 -7.29 5.66
N VAL A 111 -15.07 -7.72 4.72
CA VAL A 111 -15.47 -8.47 3.53
C VAL A 111 -15.31 -9.97 3.78
N ASN A 112 -16.27 -10.78 3.32
CA ASN A 112 -16.16 -12.24 3.41
C ASN A 112 -15.04 -12.76 2.51
N THR A 113 -14.13 -13.57 3.08
CA THR A 113 -13.17 -14.32 2.27
C THR A 113 -13.87 -15.49 1.60
N PRO A 114 -13.64 -15.75 0.29
CA PRO A 114 -14.04 -17.03 -0.31
C PRO A 114 -13.41 -18.18 0.48
N ASP A 115 -14.13 -19.30 0.55
CA ASP A 115 -13.70 -20.47 1.30
C ASP A 115 -12.43 -21.04 0.66
N LEU A 116 -11.30 -20.83 1.33
CA LEU A 116 -9.99 -21.25 0.86
C LEU A 116 -9.65 -22.61 1.50
N PRO A 117 -9.09 -23.57 0.73
CA PRO A 117 -8.67 -24.85 1.28
C PRO A 117 -7.67 -24.63 2.43
N PRO A 118 -7.57 -25.56 3.41
CA PRO A 118 -6.67 -25.41 4.54
C PRO A 118 -5.25 -25.11 4.09
N LEU A 119 -4.59 -24.17 4.79
CA LEU A 119 -3.20 -23.80 4.57
C LEU A 119 -2.29 -25.01 4.81
N GLU A 120 -2.01 -25.76 3.76
CA GLU A 120 -0.86 -26.67 3.73
C GLU A 120 0.39 -25.80 3.80
N HIS A 121 1.17 -25.96 4.85
CA HIS A 121 2.41 -25.21 5.01
C HIS A 121 3.34 -25.64 3.87
N GLU A 122 3.58 -24.76 2.89
CA GLU A 122 4.51 -25.00 1.77
C GLU A 122 5.96 -25.29 2.25
N ASN A 123 6.23 -25.04 3.54
CA ASN A 123 7.44 -25.44 4.26
C ASN A 123 7.58 -26.95 4.51
N VAL A 124 6.56 -27.78 4.26
CA VAL A 124 6.69 -29.24 4.35
C VAL A 124 7.77 -29.76 3.39
N HIS A 125 7.93 -29.14 2.22
CA HIS A 125 8.98 -29.56 1.27
C HIS A 125 10.42 -29.17 1.68
N TYR A 126 10.58 -28.12 2.49
CA TYR A 126 11.89 -27.78 3.08
C TYR A 126 12.14 -28.52 4.38
N ALA A 127 11.10 -28.87 5.13
CA ALA A 127 11.20 -29.74 6.30
C ALA A 127 11.76 -31.10 5.87
N ASP A 128 11.21 -31.73 4.82
CA ASP A 128 11.69 -33.05 4.38
C ASP A 128 13.16 -33.03 3.92
N ALA A 129 13.58 -31.99 3.18
CA ALA A 129 14.96 -31.85 2.72
C ALA A 129 15.93 -31.55 3.88
N ALA A 130 15.56 -30.64 4.79
CA ALA A 130 16.37 -30.31 5.96
C ALA A 130 16.43 -31.47 6.96
N GLU A 131 15.34 -32.22 7.12
CA GLU A 131 15.29 -33.41 7.97
C GLU A 131 16.17 -34.53 7.41
N MET A 132 16.19 -34.71 6.08
CA MET A 132 17.12 -35.62 5.42
C MET A 132 18.59 -35.21 5.63
N GLU A 133 18.92 -33.92 5.49
CA GLU A 133 20.27 -33.42 5.75
C GLU A 133 20.67 -33.55 7.22
N ILE A 134 19.77 -33.25 8.15
CA ILE A 134 19.98 -33.42 9.59
C ILE A 134 20.19 -34.91 9.92
N ALA A 135 19.43 -35.82 9.32
CA ALA A 135 19.59 -37.26 9.52
C ALA A 135 20.95 -37.74 8.99
N ALA A 136 21.34 -37.32 7.79
CA ALA A 136 22.64 -37.66 7.20
C ALA A 136 23.81 -37.12 8.04
N LEU A 137 23.72 -35.88 8.53
CA LEU A 137 24.73 -35.29 9.41
C LEU A 137 24.81 -36.01 10.76
N ARG A 138 23.67 -36.36 11.37
CA ARG A 138 23.63 -37.16 12.60
C ARG A 138 24.27 -38.53 12.41
N GLN A 139 24.00 -39.20 11.30
CA GLN A 139 24.63 -40.48 10.97
C GLN A 139 26.15 -40.33 10.81
N ARG A 140 26.61 -39.27 10.13
CA ARG A 140 28.04 -39.01 9.96
C ARG A 140 28.74 -38.68 11.29
N ILE A 141 28.09 -37.92 12.17
CA ILE A 141 28.60 -37.65 13.51
C ILE A 141 28.73 -38.96 14.29
N ALA A 142 27.69 -39.81 14.30
CA ALA A 142 27.74 -41.11 14.98
C ALA A 142 28.84 -42.02 14.43
N GLU A 143 29.04 -42.04 13.10
CA GLU A 143 30.16 -42.77 12.48
C GLU A 143 31.50 -42.23 12.97
N MET A 144 31.70 -40.91 13.01
CA MET A 144 32.94 -40.29 13.49
C MET A 144 33.18 -40.54 14.99
N GLU A 145 32.13 -40.51 15.81
CA GLU A 145 32.18 -40.77 17.26
C GLU A 145 32.38 -42.26 17.62
N SER A 146 32.14 -43.15 16.64
CA SER A 146 32.39 -44.58 16.76
C SER A 146 33.83 -44.98 16.43
N ARG A 147 34.57 -44.12 15.71
CA ARG A 147 35.95 -44.41 15.33
C ARG A 147 36.85 -44.35 16.56
N THR A 148 37.63 -45.41 16.69
CA THR A 148 38.61 -45.62 17.75
C THR A 148 40.02 -45.58 17.16
N VAL A 149 41.01 -45.28 17.99
CA VAL A 149 42.43 -45.29 17.61
C VAL A 149 43.16 -46.36 18.43
N ASN A 150 44.07 -47.10 17.81
CA ASN A 150 44.88 -48.10 18.48
C ASN A 150 46.24 -47.51 18.85
N LEU A 151 46.61 -47.62 20.13
CA LEU A 151 47.93 -47.21 20.61
C LEU A 151 48.89 -48.41 20.62
N PRO A 152 50.20 -48.17 20.38
CA PRO A 152 51.22 -49.22 20.49
C PRO A 152 51.26 -49.83 21.90
N LYS A 153 51.65 -51.11 22.00
CA LYS A 153 51.79 -51.80 23.29
C LYS A 153 52.89 -51.16 24.14
N LYS A 154 52.58 -51.02 25.44
CA LYS A 154 53.58 -50.68 26.45
C LYS A 154 54.58 -51.81 26.61
N ASN A 155 55.84 -51.44 26.85
CA ASN A 155 56.89 -52.41 27.12
C ASN A 155 56.79 -52.90 28.57
N ILE A 156 56.76 -54.23 28.77
CA ILE A 156 56.51 -54.88 30.07
C ILE A 156 57.80 -55.49 30.66
N GLY A 157 58.94 -55.37 29.98
CA GLY A 157 60.17 -56.10 30.32
C GLY A 157 61.31 -55.31 30.97
N TRP A 158 61.22 -53.98 31.05
CA TRP A 158 62.29 -53.12 31.59
C TRP A 158 61.80 -52.38 32.85
N GLU A 159 62.69 -52.19 33.83
CA GLU A 159 62.36 -51.46 35.07
C GLU A 159 61.82 -50.07 34.74
N ARG A 160 60.62 -49.74 35.25
CA ARG A 160 60.00 -48.42 35.10
C ARG A 160 60.77 -47.38 35.92
N GLY A 161 61.85 -46.85 35.35
CA GLY A 161 62.52 -45.65 35.82
C GLY A 161 61.91 -44.38 35.22
N GLU A 162 62.32 -43.20 35.72
CA GLU A 162 61.93 -41.89 35.16
C GLU A 162 62.32 -41.74 33.68
N ASP A 163 63.28 -42.54 33.19
CA ASP A 163 63.78 -42.53 31.81
C ASP A 163 63.01 -43.46 30.82
N ASP A 164 61.88 -44.05 31.21
CA ASP A 164 61.05 -44.91 30.33
C ASP A 164 60.25 -44.08 29.29
N CYS A 165 61.00 -43.50 28.35
CA CYS A 165 60.51 -42.56 27.36
C CYS A 165 59.41 -43.13 26.44
N TRP A 166 59.41 -44.45 26.22
CA TRP A 166 58.43 -45.13 25.36
C TRP A 166 57.06 -45.21 26.03
N ASN A 167 57.00 -45.69 27.28
CA ASN A 167 55.74 -45.81 28.00
C ASN A 167 55.18 -44.44 28.37
N ASN A 168 56.04 -43.48 28.74
CA ASN A 168 55.63 -42.10 29.01
C ASN A 168 55.05 -41.41 27.77
N ALA A 169 55.62 -41.66 26.57
CA ALA A 169 55.07 -41.14 25.32
C ALA A 169 53.70 -41.75 24.99
N ILE A 170 53.51 -43.05 25.22
CA ILE A 170 52.22 -43.72 25.04
C ILE A 170 51.17 -43.14 26.00
N ASP A 171 51.53 -42.89 27.26
CA ASP A 171 50.64 -42.27 28.24
C ASP A 171 50.27 -40.83 27.88
N ALA A 172 51.23 -40.00 27.46
CA ALA A 172 50.97 -38.65 27.00
C ALA A 172 50.06 -38.63 25.75
N CYS A 173 50.22 -39.58 24.82
CA CYS A 173 49.33 -39.74 23.68
C CYS A 173 47.91 -40.18 24.10
N ALA A 174 47.78 -41.11 25.05
CA ALA A 174 46.49 -41.54 25.56
C ALA A 174 45.74 -40.39 26.26
N GLU A 175 46.44 -39.59 27.07
CA GLU A 175 45.88 -38.42 27.74
C GLU A 175 45.43 -37.35 26.73
N ALA A 176 46.24 -37.07 25.70
CA ALA A 176 45.88 -36.11 24.66
C ALA A 176 44.66 -36.57 23.85
N LEU A 177 44.56 -37.86 23.52
CA LEU A 177 43.41 -38.43 22.82
C LEU A 177 42.15 -38.39 23.70
N ALA A 178 42.27 -38.71 24.99
CA ALA A 178 41.16 -38.62 25.94
C ALA A 178 40.68 -37.17 26.15
N ALA A 179 41.60 -36.20 26.23
CA ALA A 179 41.28 -34.78 26.31
C ALA A 179 40.57 -34.26 25.06
N ALA A 180 40.87 -34.85 23.89
CA ALA A 180 40.18 -34.58 22.63
C ALA A 180 38.86 -35.37 22.47
N GLY A 181 38.48 -36.22 23.44
CA GLY A 181 37.28 -37.05 23.40
C GLY A 181 37.36 -38.23 22.41
N ILE A 182 38.56 -38.58 21.95
CA ILE A 182 38.78 -39.69 21.01
C ILE A 182 38.90 -40.99 21.79
N LYS A 183 38.09 -41.99 21.42
CA LYS A 183 38.12 -43.31 22.03
C LYS A 183 39.36 -44.10 21.57
N VAL A 184 40.01 -44.79 22.49
CA VAL A 184 41.17 -45.65 22.22
C VAL A 184 40.77 -47.11 22.45
N GLU A 185 41.07 -48.02 21.52
CA GLU A 185 40.84 -49.45 21.78
C GLU A 185 41.98 -50.01 22.65
N ALA A 186 41.62 -50.85 23.61
CA ALA A 186 42.59 -51.69 24.30
C ALA A 186 42.82 -52.96 23.45
N GLU A 187 44.06 -53.21 23.02
CA GLU A 187 44.48 -54.52 22.47
C GLU A 187 44.69 -55.57 23.57
#